data_AF-A0A7S2VQK6-F1
#
_entry.id   AF-A0A7S2VQK6-F1
#
_cell.length_a   1.000
_cell.length_b   1.000
_cell.length_c   1.000
_cell.angle_alpha   90.00
_cell.angle_beta   90.00
_cell.angle_gamma   90.00
#
_symmetry.space_group_name_H-M   'P 1'
#
loop_
_entity.id
_entity.type
_entity.pdbx_description
1 polymer ?
#
loop_
_entity_poly.entity_id
_entity_poly.type
_entity_poly.pdbx_seq_one_letter_code
_entity_poly.pdbx_strand_id
1 'polypeptide(L)'
;GVAPTTLVAKHIRPKEDAPFGSSSLSYKEHRRFLQGFLVEAAAHKAFAEPLAAAGVALPRAVLTSDARLGQPFSIVMEDLSLRFPRGLARQMLPAETRAALRWLAGLHAAFWERGAPGAGG
;
A
#
# COMPACT_ATOMS: atom_id res chain seq x y z
N GLY A 1 23.73 14.09 6.94
CA GLY A 1 23.69 12.62 7.09
C GLY A 1 22.33 12.13 6.66
N VAL A 2 22.26 11.05 5.89
CA VAL A 2 20.97 10.42 5.55
C VAL A 2 20.44 9.82 6.85
N ALA A 3 19.27 10.27 7.29
CA ALA A 3 18.62 9.69 8.46
C ALA A 3 18.38 8.19 8.21
N PRO A 4 18.59 7.30 9.20
CA PRO A 4 18.33 5.88 9.02
C PRO A 4 16.87 5.66 8.62
N THR A 5 16.65 4.92 7.53
CA THR A 5 15.30 4.58 7.08
C THR A 5 14.67 3.62 8.11
N THR A 6 13.64 4.10 8.80
CA THR A 6 12.82 3.24 9.66
C THR A 6 11.89 2.39 8.80
N LEU A 7 11.64 1.15 9.24
CA LEU A 7 10.81 0.19 8.52
C LEU A 7 9.63 -0.24 9.40
N VAL A 8 8.50 -0.53 8.76
CA VAL A 8 7.31 -1.12 9.38
C VAL A 8 7.01 -2.47 8.73
N ALA A 9 6.67 -3.47 9.56
CA ALA A 9 6.26 -4.78 9.10
C ALA A 9 4.75 -4.95 9.24
N LYS A 10 4.06 -5.21 8.13
CA LYS A 10 2.65 -5.57 8.09
C LYS A 10 2.54 -7.09 8.08
N HIS A 11 2.17 -7.68 9.21
CA HIS A 11 1.96 -9.12 9.35
C HIS A 11 0.52 -9.46 8.98
N ILE A 12 0.34 -10.32 7.98
CA ILE A 12 -0.97 -10.66 7.43
C ILE A 12 -1.26 -12.12 7.78
N ARG A 13 -2.37 -12.33 8.47
CA ARG A 13 -2.85 -13.66 8.87
C ARG A 13 -4.25 -13.86 8.29
N PRO A 14 -4.45 -14.93 7.49
CA PRO A 14 -5.79 -15.35 7.10
C PRO A 14 -6.65 -15.65 8.33
N LYS A 15 -7.97 -15.51 8.22
CA LYS A 15 -8.86 -15.80 9.34
C LYS A 15 -8.85 -17.29 9.69
N GLU A 16 -8.85 -17.60 10.98
CA GLU A 16 -8.77 -18.97 11.52
C GLU A 16 -10.11 -19.71 11.46
N ASP A 17 -11.22 -18.99 11.44
CA ASP A 17 -12.60 -19.50 11.47
C ASP A 17 -13.07 -20.15 10.16
N ALA A 18 -12.35 -19.91 9.06
CA ALA A 18 -12.60 -20.53 7.77
C ALA A 18 -11.34 -21.27 7.31
N PRO A 19 -11.14 -22.55 7.71
CA PRO A 19 -9.98 -23.30 7.29
C PRO A 19 -9.89 -23.32 5.76
N PHE A 20 -8.69 -23.08 5.24
CA PHE A 20 -8.45 -23.10 3.80
C PHE A 20 -8.85 -24.45 3.20
N GLY A 21 -9.58 -24.43 2.09
CA GLY A 21 -9.98 -25.64 1.37
C GLY A 21 -11.15 -26.41 1.98
N SER A 22 -11.76 -25.93 3.07
CA SER A 22 -12.96 -26.55 3.67
C SER A 22 -14.18 -26.51 2.76
N SER A 23 -14.22 -25.54 1.83
CA SER A 23 -15.24 -25.44 0.78
C SER A 23 -14.70 -24.63 -0.41
N SER A 24 -15.39 -24.73 -1.55
CA SER A 24 -15.10 -23.89 -2.73
C SER A 24 -15.29 -22.40 -2.45
N LEU A 25 -16.19 -22.03 -1.52
CA LEU A 25 -16.40 -20.66 -1.07
C LEU A 25 -15.21 -20.17 -0.24
N SER A 26 -14.78 -20.93 0.77
CA SER A 26 -13.60 -20.63 1.59
C SER A 26 -12.36 -20.45 0.69
N TYR A 27 -12.15 -21.32 -0.29
CA TYR A 27 -11.04 -21.18 -1.23
C TYR A 27 -11.07 -19.83 -2.00
N LYS A 28 -12.24 -19.41 -2.49
CA LYS A 28 -12.41 -18.13 -3.20
C LYS A 28 -12.15 -16.93 -2.30
N GLU A 29 -12.62 -16.98 -1.05
CA GLU A 29 -12.42 -15.91 -0.07
C GLU A 29 -10.94 -15.74 0.29
N HIS A 30 -10.25 -16.84 0.60
CA HIS A 30 -8.80 -16.83 0.87
C HIS A 30 -8.00 -16.32 -0.33
N ARG A 31 -8.38 -16.72 -1.55
CA ARG A 31 -7.75 -16.22 -2.78
C ARG A 31 -7.98 -14.72 -2.97
N ARG A 32 -9.20 -14.22 -2.75
CA ARG A 32 -9.49 -12.78 -2.86
C ARG A 32 -8.74 -11.98 -1.81
N PHE A 33 -8.70 -12.48 -0.57
CA PHE A 33 -7.95 -11.88 0.53
C PHE A 33 -6.47 -11.76 0.17
N LEU A 34 -5.82 -12.86 -0.23
CA LEU A 34 -4.42 -12.87 -0.64
C LEU A 34 -4.16 -11.92 -1.82
N GLN A 35 -5.01 -11.95 -2.85
CA GLN A 35 -4.86 -11.12 -4.03
C GLN A 35 -4.83 -9.63 -3.69
N GLY A 36 -5.63 -9.17 -2.71
CA GLY A 36 -5.63 -7.77 -2.28
C GLY A 36 -4.26 -7.31 -1.80
N PHE A 37 -3.58 -8.13 -0.99
CA PHE A 37 -2.25 -7.80 -0.47
C PHE A 37 -1.14 -7.97 -1.51
N LEU A 38 -1.28 -8.91 -2.45
CA LEU A 38 -0.34 -9.03 -3.57
C LEU A 38 -0.40 -7.78 -4.46
N VAL A 39 -1.60 -7.27 -4.72
CA VAL A 39 -1.80 -6.00 -5.44
C VAL A 39 -1.21 -4.83 -4.65
N GLU A 40 -1.46 -4.75 -3.34
CA GLU A 40 -0.86 -3.73 -2.47
C GLU A 40 0.68 -3.76 -2.55
N ALA A 41 1.30 -4.92 -2.32
CA ALA A 41 2.76 -5.07 -2.37
C ALA A 41 3.33 -4.70 -3.76
N ALA A 42 2.67 -5.13 -4.83
CA ALA A 42 3.06 -4.79 -6.19
C ALA A 42 2.95 -3.28 -6.45
N ALA A 43 1.89 -2.62 -5.96
CA ALA A 43 1.72 -1.19 -6.10
C ALA A 43 2.83 -0.40 -5.40
N HIS A 44 3.18 -0.77 -4.17
CA HIS A 44 4.31 -0.16 -3.45
C HIS A 44 5.64 -0.31 -4.19
N LYS A 45 5.90 -1.48 -4.79
CA LYS A 45 7.13 -1.71 -5.57
C LYS A 45 7.16 -0.91 -6.88
N ALA A 46 6.03 -0.89 -7.60
CA ALA A 46 5.95 -0.30 -8.93
C ALA A 46 5.85 1.23 -8.90
N PHE A 47 5.21 1.81 -7.89
CA PHE A 47 4.80 3.21 -7.90
C PHE A 47 5.46 4.09 -6.84
N ALA A 48 6.17 3.54 -5.84
CA ALA A 48 6.77 4.38 -4.80
C ALA A 48 7.75 5.42 -5.38
N GLU A 49 8.70 5.00 -6.23
CA GLU A 49 9.67 5.92 -6.85
C GLU A 49 9.03 6.90 -7.84
N PRO A 50 8.19 6.46 -8.81
CA PRO A 50 7.51 7.39 -9.71
C PRO A 50 6.63 8.42 -9.00
N LEU A 51 5.92 8.01 -7.94
CA LEU A 51 5.06 8.91 -7.18
C LEU A 51 5.87 9.88 -6.31
N ALA A 52 7.00 9.44 -5.75
CA ALA A 52 7.91 10.30 -5.00
C ALA A 52 8.42 11.46 -5.87
N ALA A 53 8.74 11.21 -7.14
CA ALA A 53 9.12 12.26 -8.09
C ALA A 53 8.02 13.30 -8.33
N ALA A 54 6.75 12.91 -8.20
CA ALA A 54 5.59 13.79 -8.28
C ALA A 54 5.20 14.41 -6.90
N GLY A 55 6.04 14.24 -5.87
CA GLY A 55 5.75 14.73 -4.51
C GLY A 55 4.68 13.93 -3.76
N VAL A 56 4.25 12.79 -4.30
CA VAL A 56 3.25 11.90 -3.69
C VAL A 56 3.98 10.82 -2.89
N ALA A 57 3.79 10.81 -1.58
CA ALA A 57 4.44 9.84 -0.71
C ALA A 57 3.70 8.49 -0.75
N LEU A 58 4.38 7.43 -1.17
CA LEU A 58 3.95 6.05 -1.03
C LEU A 58 5.13 5.27 -0.43
N PRO A 59 4.93 4.47 0.65
CA PRO A 59 6.05 3.78 1.27
C PRO A 59 6.59 2.71 0.33
N ARG A 60 7.90 2.63 0.17
CA ARG A 60 8.51 1.58 -0.66
C ARG A 60 8.41 0.24 0.07
N ALA A 61 8.01 -0.81 -0.65
CA ALA A 61 8.08 -2.18 -0.14
C ALA A 61 9.52 -2.70 -0.30
N VAL A 62 10.18 -2.96 0.82
CA VAL A 62 11.58 -3.40 0.88
C VAL A 62 11.68 -4.92 0.82
N LEU A 63 10.76 -5.62 1.50
CA LEU A 63 10.71 -7.07 1.52
C LEU A 63 9.26 -7.55 1.48
N THR A 64 9.02 -8.66 0.80
CA THR A 64 7.76 -9.39 0.84
C THR A 64 8.13 -10.85 1.05
N SER A 65 7.62 -11.49 2.10
CA SER A 65 7.80 -12.94 2.24
C SER A 65 6.95 -13.69 1.21
N ASP A 66 7.31 -14.93 0.91
CA ASP A 66 6.53 -15.77 0.00
C ASP A 66 5.09 -15.91 0.50
N ALA A 67 4.14 -15.51 -0.33
CA ALA A 67 2.74 -15.55 0.02
C ALA A 67 2.11 -16.84 -0.53
N ARG A 68 1.49 -17.61 0.36
CA ARG A 68 0.81 -18.87 0.03
C ARG A 68 -0.63 -18.82 0.54
N LEU A 69 -1.55 -19.43 -0.20
CA LEU A 69 -2.95 -19.47 0.20
C LEU A 69 -3.10 -20.14 1.57
N GLY A 70 -3.89 -19.53 2.45
CA GLY A 70 -4.14 -20.01 3.80
C GLY A 70 -2.95 -19.90 4.77
N GLN A 71 -1.82 -19.29 4.37
CA GLN A 71 -0.65 -19.14 5.23
C GLN A 71 -0.38 -17.67 5.60
N PRO A 72 0.17 -17.39 6.80
CA PRO A 72 0.65 -16.06 7.15
C PRO A 72 1.80 -15.60 6.24
N PHE A 73 1.87 -14.30 6.00
CA PHE A 73 2.98 -13.66 5.28
C PHE A 73 3.17 -12.21 5.74
N SER A 74 4.27 -11.58 5.35
CA SER A 74 4.63 -10.24 5.77
C SER A 74 5.06 -9.36 4.60
N ILE A 75 4.70 -8.07 4.70
CA ILE A 75 5.20 -7.00 3.83
C ILE A 75 5.98 -6.03 4.71
N VAL A 76 7.26 -5.81 4.41
CA VAL A 76 8.11 -4.83 5.09
C VAL A 76 8.23 -3.60 4.20
N MET A 77 7.92 -2.43 4.76
CA MET A 77 7.83 -1.18 4.03
C MET A 77 8.55 -0.06 4.79
N GLU A 78 8.86 1.03 4.10
CA GLU A 78 9.31 2.27 4.74
C GLU A 78 8.27 2.79 5.72
N ASP A 79 8.72 3.26 6.88
CA ASP A 79 7.86 3.91 7.86
C ASP A 79 7.80 5.42 7.60
N LEU A 80 6.60 5.87 7.22
CA LEU A 80 6.33 7.28 6.96
C LEU A 80 5.74 8.01 8.19
N SER A 81 5.69 7.37 9.36
CA SER A 81 5.07 7.94 10.58
C SER A 81 5.65 9.29 10.99
N LEU A 82 6.93 9.56 10.72
CA LEU A 82 7.55 10.87 10.99
C LEU A 82 7.02 11.98 10.07
N ARG A 83 6.67 11.64 8.81
CA ARG A 83 6.13 12.59 7.82
C ARG A 83 4.61 12.72 7.92
N PHE A 84 3.95 11.63 8.30
CA PHE A 84 2.50 11.52 8.46
C PHE A 84 2.22 10.94 9.85
N PRO A 85 2.39 11.76 10.91
CA PRO A 85 2.13 11.31 12.27
C PRO A 85 0.69 10.84 12.39
N ARG A 86 0.51 9.68 13.03
CA ARG A 86 -0.84 9.19 13.33
C ARG A 86 -1.44 10.10 14.39
N GLY A 87 -2.42 10.92 14.01
CA GLY A 87 -3.14 11.75 14.96
C GLY A 87 -3.91 10.90 15.98
N LEU A 88 -3.84 11.26 17.26
CA LEU A 88 -4.80 10.82 18.29
C LEU A 88 -6.14 11.59 18.19
N ALA A 89 -6.22 12.57 17.30
CA ALA A 89 -7.36 13.45 17.18
C ALA A 89 -8.54 12.73 16.50
N ARG A 90 -9.74 12.88 17.09
CA ARG A 90 -11.00 12.41 16.50
C ARG A 90 -11.34 13.09 15.17
N GLN A 91 -10.65 14.19 14.81
CA GLN A 91 -10.91 14.99 13.62
C GLN A 91 -9.60 15.45 12.99
N MET A 92 -9.54 15.44 11.65
CA MET A 92 -8.40 15.96 10.90
C MET A 92 -8.35 17.48 10.97
N LEU A 93 -7.16 18.03 11.20
CA LEU A 93 -6.90 19.46 11.12
C LEU A 93 -6.99 19.93 9.66
N PRO A 94 -7.34 21.21 9.38
CA PRO A 94 -7.41 21.72 8.01
C PRO A 94 -6.12 21.54 7.19
N ALA A 95 -4.96 21.56 7.84
CA ALA A 95 -3.67 21.31 7.18
C ALA A 95 -3.53 19.84 6.73
N GLU A 96 -3.98 18.89 7.55
CA GLU A 96 -3.99 17.46 7.24
C GLU A 96 -4.97 17.17 6.10
N THR A 97 -6.14 17.81 6.11
CA THR A 97 -7.12 17.72 5.01
C THR A 97 -6.52 18.21 3.70
N ARG A 98 -5.83 19.36 3.70
CA ARG A 98 -5.15 19.86 2.49
C ARG A 98 -4.05 18.91 2.02
N ALA A 99 -3.26 18.35 2.94
CA ALA A 99 -2.22 17.39 2.59
C ALA A 99 -2.82 16.11 1.97
N ALA A 100 -3.90 15.57 2.54
CA ALA A 100 -4.61 14.42 2.02
C ALA A 100 -5.22 14.69 0.63
N LEU A 101 -5.85 15.85 0.43
CA LEU A 101 -6.40 16.24 -0.87
C LEU A 101 -5.31 16.40 -1.94
N ARG A 102 -4.18 17.00 -1.59
CA ARG A 102 -3.02 17.11 -2.51
C ARG A 102 -2.47 15.72 -2.86
N TRP A 103 -2.37 14.84 -1.88
CA TRP A 103 -1.94 13.46 -2.10
C TRP A 103 -2.89 12.73 -3.06
N LEU A 104 -4.21 12.82 -2.83
CA LEU A 104 -5.23 12.21 -3.70
C LEU A 104 -5.15 12.77 -5.13
N ALA A 105 -5.03 14.08 -5.29
CA ALA A 105 -4.92 14.72 -6.60
C ALA A 105 -3.66 14.27 -7.34
N GLY A 106 -2.50 14.25 -6.66
CA GLY A 106 -1.24 13.81 -7.26
C GLY A 106 -1.25 12.32 -7.63
N LEU A 107 -1.86 11.48 -6.78
CA LEU A 107 -2.06 10.07 -7.09
C LEU A 107 -2.93 9.92 -8.35
N HIS A 108 -4.08 10.60 -8.40
CA HIS A 108 -4.97 10.54 -9.55
C HIS A 108 -4.29 10.99 -10.85
N ALA A 109 -3.54 12.10 -10.83
CA ALA A 109 -2.80 12.59 -11.99
C ALA A 109 -1.79 11.54 -12.49
N ALA A 110 -1.03 10.92 -11.59
CA ALA A 110 -0.02 9.93 -11.95
C ALA A 110 -0.60 8.66 -12.61
N PHE A 111 -1.84 8.28 -12.29
CA PHE A 111 -2.51 7.12 -12.89
C PHE A 111 -3.28 7.45 -14.17
N TRP A 112 -3.89 8.62 -14.29
CA TRP A 112 -4.69 8.98 -15.47
C TRP A 112 -3.87 9.55 -16.62
N GLU A 113 -2.81 10.31 -16.37
CA GLU A 113 -1.99 10.88 -17.44
C GLU A 113 -1.12 9.82 -18.15
N ARG A 114 -0.86 8.67 -17.50
CA ARG A 114 -0.20 7.51 -18.11
C ARG A 114 -1.10 6.70 -19.05
N GLY A 115 -2.41 7.01 -19.10
CA GLY A 115 -3.42 6.25 -19.84
C GLY A 115 -3.90 6.89 -21.15
N ALA A 116 -3.39 8.07 -21.53
CA ALA A 116 -3.73 8.69 -22.81
C ALA A 116 -2.70 8.29 -23.88
N PRO A 117 -3.00 7.33 -24.78
CA PRO A 117 -2.21 7.17 -25.98
C PRO A 117 -2.46 8.40 -26.85
N GLY A 118 -1.47 9.32 -26.93
CA GLY A 118 -1.49 10.40 -27.92
C GLY A 118 -1.21 11.83 -27.42
N ALA A 119 -0.61 12.04 -26.25
CA ALA A 119 -0.12 13.37 -25.88
C ALA A 119 1.42 13.42 -25.90
N GLY A 120 2.00 13.33 -27.09
CA GLY A 120 3.43 13.50 -27.30
C GLY A 120 3.80 13.42 -28.78
N GLY A 121 4.08 14.57 -29.40
CA GLY A 121 4.65 14.71 -30.73
C GLY A 121 3.76 15.48 -31.69
#